data_AF-A0AAU5M8S3-F1
#
_entry.id   AF-A0AAU5M8S3-F1
#
_cell.length_a   1.000
_cell.length_b   1.000
_cell.length_c   1.000
_cell.angle_alpha   90.00
_cell.angle_beta   90.00
_cell.angle_gamma   90.00
#
_symmetry.space_group_name_H-M   'P 1'
#
loop_
_entity.id
_entity.type
_entity.pdbx_description
1 polymer ?
#
loop_
_entity_poly.entity_id
_entity_poly.type
_entity_poly.pdbx_seq_one_letter_code
_entity_poly.pdbx_strand_id
1 'polypeptide(L)' 'MLYEVTYTSRDHDAPTHTVTDAAGVTELVRQAAATGSRVLIRPLPDSDTDAGAPGRRRRSN' A
#
# COMPACT_ATOMS: atom_id res chain seq x y z
N MET A 1 5.34 -12.96 -7.19
CA MET A 1 4.36 -11.87 -7.33
C MET A 1 3.82 -11.41 -5.98
N LEU A 2 4.35 -10.28 -5.53
CA LEU A 2 3.92 -9.59 -4.31
C LEU A 2 3.08 -8.36 -4.67
N TYR A 3 2.36 -7.85 -3.68
CA TYR A 3 1.57 -6.64 -3.80
C TYR A 3 1.90 -5.71 -2.64
N GLU A 4 2.10 -4.44 -2.95
CA GLU A 4 2.10 -3.37 -1.97
C GLU A 4 0.64 -2.96 -1.71
N VAL A 5 0.23 -3.03 -0.46
CA VAL A 5 -1.09 -2.64 0.02
C VAL A 5 -0.93 -1.41 0.91
N THR A 6 -1.48 -0.28 0.49
CA THR A 6 -1.58 0.91 1.34
C THR A 6 -3.00 1.00 1.89
N TYR A 7 -3.15 1.04 3.21
CA TYR A 7 -4.44 1.26 3.85
C TYR A 7 -4.47 2.62 4.57
N THR A 8 -5.61 3.30 4.45
CA THR A 8 -5.90 4.56 5.13
C THR A 8 -7.17 4.38 5.96
N SER A 9 -7.02 4.42 7.27
CA SER A 9 -8.14 4.43 8.20
C SER A 9 -8.55 5.88 8.46
N ARG A 10 -9.85 6.17 8.57
CA ARG A 10 -10.32 7.53 8.91
C ARG A 10 -9.84 8.02 10.28
N ASP A 11 -9.52 7.08 11.16
CA ASP A 11 -9.08 7.35 12.53
C ASP A 11 -7.57 7.63 12.62
N HIS A 12 -6.80 7.23 11.60
CA HIS A 12 -5.35 7.41 11.56
C HIS A 12 -4.94 8.30 10.40
N ASP A 13 -4.29 9.42 10.73
CA ASP A 13 -3.82 10.41 9.74
C ASP A 13 -2.71 9.85 8.82
N ALA A 14 -2.02 8.78 9.24
CA ALA A 14 -0.91 8.20 8.50
C ALA A 14 -1.32 6.94 7.69
N PRO A 15 -1.08 6.91 6.37
CA PRO A 15 -1.24 5.70 5.58
C PRO A 15 -0.21 4.65 6.02
N THR A 16 -0.66 3.40 6.17
CA THR A 16 0.23 2.28 6.45
C THR A 16 0.43 1.43 5.20
N HIS A 17 1.68 1.03 4.96
CA HIS A 17 2.10 0.25 3.81
C HIS A 17 2.45 -1.18 4.24
N THR A 18 1.95 -2.17 3.52
CA THR A 18 2.22 -3.58 3.80
C THR A 18 2.43 -4.32 2.49
N VAL A 19 3.52 -5.08 2.40
CA VAL A 19 3.80 -5.93 1.23
C VAL A 19 3.39 -7.36 1.54
N THR A 20 2.53 -7.95 0.71
CA THR A 20 2.02 -9.30 0.93
C THR A 20 1.65 -9.99 -0.39
N ASP A 21 1.44 -11.30 -0.35
CA ASP A 21 0.97 -12.09 -1.47
C ASP A 21 -0.54 -11.95 -1.68
N ALA A 22 -1.07 -12.60 -2.73
CA ALA A 22 -2.49 -12.50 -3.10
C ALA A 22 -3.47 -12.96 -2.00
N ALA A 23 -3.09 -13.93 -1.16
CA ALA A 23 -3.93 -14.37 -0.05
C ALA A 23 -3.98 -13.28 1.03
N GLY A 24 -2.84 -12.69 1.37
CA GLY A 24 -2.76 -11.59 2.33
C GLY A 24 -3.50 -10.33 1.85
N VAL A 25 -3.44 -10.00 0.55
CA VAL A 25 -4.24 -8.90 -0.04
C VAL A 25 -5.73 -9.13 0.20
N THR A 26 -6.20 -10.37 -0.02
CA THR A 26 -7.62 -10.72 0.13
C THR A 26 -8.10 -10.52 1.57
N GLU A 27 -7.28 -10.88 2.54
CA GLU A 27 -7.59 -10.68 3.96
C GLU A 27 -7.65 -9.19 4.33
N LEU A 28 -6.67 -8.40 3.88
CA LEU A 28 -6.63 -6.95 4.11
C LEU A 28 -7.83 -6.23 3.47
N VAL A 29 -8.23 -6.63 2.26
CA VAL A 29 -9.43 -6.09 1.59
C VAL A 29 -10.69 -6.43 2.38
N ARG A 30 -10.81 -7.66 2.90
CA ARG A 30 -11.96 -8.06 3.72
C ARG A 30 -12.04 -7.23 5.00
N GLN A 31 -10.92 -7.02 5.69
CA GLN A 31 -10.86 -6.19 6.90
C GLN A 31 -11.22 -4.73 6.62
N ALA A 32 -10.72 -4.18 5.51
CA ALA A 32 -11.03 -2.82 5.12
C ALA A 32 -12.52 -2.64 4.75
N ALA A 33 -13.11 -3.62 4.05
CA ALA A 33 -14.54 -3.61 3.75
C ALA A 33 -15.39 -3.64 5.02
N ALA A 34 -14.98 -4.42 6.03
CA ALA A 34 -15.68 -4.50 7.32
C ALA A 34 -15.62 -3.19 8.12
N THR A 35 -14.54 -2.42 7.97
CA THR A 35 -14.32 -1.16 8.71
C THR A 35 -14.68 0.09 7.90
N GLY A 36 -15.05 -0.06 6.62
CA GLY A 36 -15.27 1.06 5.69
C GLY A 36 -13.98 1.82 5.33
N SER A 37 -12.83 1.19 5.51
CA SER A 37 -11.51 1.79 5.22
C SER A 37 -11.16 1.68 3.74
N ARG A 38 -10.31 2.58 3.24
CA ARG A 38 -9.85 2.55 1.85
C ARG A 38 -8.51 1.84 1.73
N VAL A 39 -8.41 0.96 0.73
CA VAL A 39 -7.21 0.20 0.41
C VAL A 39 -6.79 0.47 -1.02
N LEU A 40 -5.50 0.67 -1.23
CA LEU A 40 -4.87 0.81 -2.54
C LEU A 40 -3.89 -0.34 -2.71
N ILE A 41 -4.03 -1.09 -3.81
CA ILE A 41 -3.23 -2.29 -4.08
C ILE A 41 -2.41 -2.03 -5.33
N ARG A 42 -1.10 -2.26 -5.24
CA ARG A 42 -0.16 -2.12 -6.36
C ARG A 42 0.61 -3.41 -6.52
N PRO A 43 0.63 -4.03 -7.71
CA PRO A 43 1.50 -5.17 -7.96
C PRO A 43 2.96 -4.70 -7.86
N LEU A 44 3.76 -5.41 -7.08
CA LEU A 44 5.19 -5.25 -7.08
C LEU A 44 5.77 -6.18 -8.14
N PRO A 45 6.48 -5.66 -9.16
CA PRO A 45 7.24 -6.54 -10.03
C PRO A 45 8.21 -7.34 -9.15
N ASP A 46 8.39 -8.63 -9.47
CA ASP A 46 9.45 -9.44 -8.88
C ASP A 46 10.79 -8.79 -9.27
N SER A 47 11.24 -7.84 -8.47
CA SER A 47 12.45 -7.06 -8.68
C SER A 47 13.19 -7.02 -7.37
N ASP A 48 14.22 -7.86 -7.30
CA ASP A 48 15.38 -7.73 -6.41
C ASP A 48 16.20 -6.46 -6.78
N THR A 49 15.54 -5.37 -7.14
CA THR A 49 16.17 -4.21 -7.77
C THR A 49 15.35 -2.95 -7.51
N ASP A 50 15.98 -2.12 -6.68
CA ASP A 50 15.98 -0.67 -6.72
C ASP A 50 14.80 0.08 -6.09
N ALA A 51 15.20 0.97 -5.19
CA ALA A 51 14.38 1.85 -4.39
C ALA A 51 13.53 2.79 -5.26
N GLY A 52 12.25 2.98 -4.92
CA GLY A 52 11.45 3.88 -5.74
C GLY A 52 10.01 4.21 -5.37
N ALA A 53 9.68 4.43 -4.08
CA ALA A 53 8.49 5.23 -3.75
C ALA A 53 8.60 5.84 -2.34
N PRO A 54 8.09 7.07 -2.09
CA PRO A 54 8.02 8.26 -2.94
C PRO A 54 8.58 9.48 -2.17
N GLY A 55 9.81 9.90 -2.47
CA GLY A 55 10.46 11.01 -1.79
C GLY A 55 10.74 12.20 -2.72
N ARG A 56 10.15 13.35 -2.39
CA ARG A 56 10.63 14.70 -2.72
C ARG A 56 10.18 15.30 -4.06
N ARG A 57 9.05 16.02 -4.02
CA ARG A 57 8.78 17.16 -4.91
C ARG A 57 10.03 18.06 -4.95
N ARG A 58 10.77 18.05 -6.06
CA ARG A 58 11.66 19.16 -6.41
C ARG A 58 10.76 20.37 -6.69
N ARG A 59 10.65 21.30 -5.74
CA ARG A 59 10.39 22.71 -6.08
C ARG A 59 11.74 23.40 -6.13
N SER A 60 12.23 23.61 -7.34
CA SER A 60 13.26 24.61 -7.64
C SER A 60 12.54 25.94 -7.85
N ASN A 61 12.86 26.93 -7.04
CA ASN A 61 12.90 28.34 -7.44
C ASN A 61 13.85 29.08 -6.51
#